data_AF-A0A6M1U6L0-F1
#
_entry.id   AF-A0A6M1U6L0-F1
#
_cell.length_a   1.000
_cell.length_b   1.000
_cell.length_c   1.000
_cell.angle_alpha   90.00
_cell.angle_beta   90.00
_cell.angle_gamma   90.00
#
_symmetry.space_group_name_H-M   'P 1'
#
loop_
_entity.id
_entity.type
_entity.pdbx_description
1 polymer ?
#
loop_
_entity_poly.entity_id
_entity_poly.type
_entity_poly.pdbx_seq_one_letter_code
_entity_poly.pdbx_strand_id
1 'polypeptide(L)' 'MDPETKVKTFHNGIDYAAPKGTAIFAANDGVIILADSVKGYGETIIKH' A
#
# COMPACT_ATOMS: atom_id res chain seq x y z
N MET A 1 13.39 6.53 12.60
CA MET A 1 14.46 5.66 13.16
C MET A 1 13.74 4.48 13.73
N ASP A 2 14.03 3.30 13.19
CA ASP A 2 13.49 2.06 13.72
C ASP A 2 14.01 1.83 15.15
N PRO A 3 13.14 1.51 16.11
CA PRO A 3 13.52 1.42 17.52
C PRO A 3 14.45 0.23 17.84
N GLU A 4 14.43 -0.83 17.05
CA GLU A 4 15.25 -2.03 17.26
C GLU A 4 16.59 -1.93 16.54
N THR A 5 16.56 -1.73 15.23
CA THR A 5 17.73 -1.72 14.34
C THR A 5 18.46 -0.37 14.30
N LYS A 6 17.84 0.70 14.83
CA LYS A 6 18.33 2.09 14.79
C LYS A 6 18.53 2.66 13.38
N VAL A 7 18.10 1.96 12.34
CA VAL A 7 18.18 2.42 10.94
C VAL A 7 17.10 3.47 10.68
N LYS A 8 17.41 4.50 9.90
CA LYS A 8 16.40 5.42 9.38
C LYS A 8 15.92 4.92 8.02
N THR A 9 14.66 4.50 7.97
CA THR A 9 13.93 4.19 6.74
C THR A 9 12.83 5.22 6.53
N PHE A 10 12.35 5.34 5.29
CA PHE A 10 11.25 6.22 4.93
C PHE A 10 10.06 5.40 4.44
N HIS A 11 8.87 5.75 4.91
CA HIS A 11 7.62 5.15 4.48
C HIS A 11 6.98 6.03 3.39
N ASN A 12 6.90 5.51 2.16
CA ASN A 12 6.43 6.25 0.97
C ASN A 12 4.89 6.26 0.83
N GLY A 13 4.15 6.00 1.91
CA GLY A 13 2.70 5.86 1.88
C GLY A 13 2.03 6.16 3.22
N ILE A 14 0.73 5.92 3.28
CA ILE A 14 -0.09 6.05 4.48
C ILE A 14 -0.64 4.67 4.84
N ASP A 15 -0.50 4.29 6.11
CA ASP A 15 -1.04 3.03 6.63
C ASP A 15 -2.40 3.26 7.28
N TYR A 16 -3.41 2.50 6.85
CA TYR A 16 -4.73 2.45 7.46
C TYR A 16 -4.95 1.09 8.13
N ALA A 17 -5.05 1.09 9.46
CA ALA A 17 -5.40 -0.12 10.21
C ALA A 17 -6.89 -0.44 10.02
N ALA A 18 -7.18 -1.64 9.51
CA ALA A 18 -8.55 -2.12 9.28
C ALA A 18 -8.65 -3.66 9.44
N PRO A 19 -9.82 -4.20 9.81
CA PRO A 19 -10.05 -5.64 9.78
C PRO A 19 -9.84 -6.27 8.40
N LYS A 20 -9.54 -7.57 8.36
CA LYS A 20 -9.41 -8.31 7.09
C LYS A 20 -10.73 -8.28 6.32
N GLY A 21 -10.65 -7.93 5.04
CA GLY A 21 -11.81 -7.87 4.14
C GLY A 21 -12.52 -6.51 4.12
N THR A 22 -12.01 -5.50 4.84
CA THR A 22 -12.48 -4.12 4.67
C THR A 22 -12.34 -3.70 3.21
N ALA A 23 -13.42 -3.17 2.64
CA ALA A 23 -13.44 -2.70 1.26
C ALA A 23 -12.49 -1.50 1.07
N ILE A 24 -11.72 -1.52 -0.01
CA ILE A 24 -10.84 -0.43 -0.42
C ILE A 24 -11.40 0.14 -1.73
N PHE A 25 -11.58 1.45 -1.79
CA PHE A 25 -12.09 2.15 -2.96
C PHE A 25 -11.00 3.01 -3.59
N ALA A 26 -11.10 3.21 -4.91
CA ALA A 26 -10.26 4.16 -5.61
C ALA A 26 -10.50 5.57 -5.05
N ALA A 27 -9.42 6.32 -4.85
CA ALA A 27 -9.54 7.69 -4.35
C ALA A 27 -10.28 8.61 -5.35
N ASN A 28 -10.16 8.34 -6.66
CA ASN A 28 -10.76 9.09 -7.77
C ASN A 28 -11.00 8.18 -8.99
N ASP A 29 -11.74 8.67 -9.98
CA ASP A 29 -11.92 8.02 -11.29
C ASP A 29 -10.61 7.77 -12.01
N GLY A 30 -10.58 6.72 -12.85
CA GLY A 30 -9.47 6.44 -13.77
C GLY A 30 -9.41 5.00 -14.25
N VAL A 31 -8.25 4.57 -14.74
CA VAL A 31 -8.08 3.27 -15.41
C VAL A 31 -7.05 2.42 -14.67
N ILE A 32 -7.36 1.14 -14.47
CA ILE A 32 -6.45 0.17 -13.87
C ILE A 32 -5.26 -0.09 -14.80
N ILE A 33 -4.06 -0.02 -14.24
CA ILE A 33 -2.79 -0.25 -14.92
C ILE A 33 -2.19 -1.58 -14.46
N LEU A 34 -2.38 -1.90 -13.18
CA LEU A 34 -1.87 -3.10 -12.54
C LEU A 34 -2.89 -3.62 -11.54
N ALA A 35 -3.10 -4.92 -11.56
CA ALA A 35 -3.83 -5.69 -10.56
C ALA A 35 -3.12 -7.04 -10.42
N ASP A 36 -2.10 -7.07 -9.56
CA ASP A 36 -1.20 -8.23 -9.41
C ASP A 36 -0.49 -8.20 -8.05
N SER A 37 0.20 -9.29 -7.72
CA SER A 37 1.09 -9.37 -6.57
C SER A 37 2.43 -8.70 -6.86
N VAL A 38 2.77 -7.66 -6.11
CA VAL A 38 4.03 -6.92 -6.27
C VAL A 38 4.96 -7.25 -5.12
N LYS A 39 6.20 -7.66 -5.45
CA LYS A 39 7.21 -7.99 -4.44
C LYS A 39 7.42 -6.81 -3.46
N GLY A 40 7.22 -7.08 -2.18
CA GLY A 40 7.34 -6.09 -1.10
C GLY A 40 6.05 -5.32 -0.76
N TYR A 41 5.02 -5.39 -1.61
CA TYR A 41 3.71 -4.76 -1.37
C TYR A 41 2.58 -5.80 -1.18
N GLY A 42 2.72 -7.00 -1.77
CA GLY A 42 1.65 -8.00 -1.81
C GLY A 42 0.63 -7.67 -2.90
N GLU A 43 -0.62 -8.06 -2.69
CA GLU A 43 -1.71 -7.77 -3.63
C GLU A 43 -1.90 -6.26 -3.79
N THR A 44 -1.63 -5.77 -4.99
CA THR A 44 -1.54 -4.33 -5.27
C THR A 44 -2.39 -3.98 -6.48
N ILE A 45 -3.09 -2.84 -6.38
CA ILE A 45 -3.83 -2.24 -7.49
C ILE A 45 -3.27 -0.84 -7.74
N ILE A 46 -2.93 -0.52 -8.99
CA ILE A 46 -2.46 0.81 -9.42
C ILE A 46 -3.38 1.31 -10.52
N LYS A 47 -3.83 2.56 -10.39
CA LYS A 47 -4.63 3.28 -11.39
C LYS A 47 -3.98 4.61 -11.80
N HIS A 48 -4.26 5.05 -13.02
CA HIS A 48 -4.06 6.44 -13.45
C HIS A 48 -5.21 7.30 -12.94
#